data_AF-A0A0E3GQG5-F1
#
_entry.id   AF-A0A0E3GQG5-F1
#
_cell.length_a   1.000
_cell.length_b   1.000
_cell.length_c   1.000
_cell.angle_alpha   90.00
_cell.angle_beta   90.00
_cell.angle_gamma   90.00
#
_symmetry.space_group_name_H-M   'P 1'
#
loop_
_entity.id
_entity.type
_entity.pdbx_description
1 polymer ?
#
loop_
_entity_poly.entity_id
_entity_poly.type
_entity_poly.pdbx_seq_one_letter_code
_entity_poly.pdbx_strand_id
1 'polypeptide(L)' 'MKVGDIVQIQDENEWKGLYGVVEYVAVGIAHIFCVPKPCYLYVATKDNNIRVIE' A
#
# COMPACT_ATOMS: atom_id res chain seq x y z
N MET A 1 7.20 -5.88 2.63
CA MET A 1 6.76 -5.16 1.42
C MET A 1 7.97 -4.91 0.53
N LYS A 2 7.91 -5.39 -0.69
CA LYS A 2 8.86 -5.18 -1.78
C LYS A 2 8.09 -4.66 -2.99
N VAL A 3 8.80 -4.05 -3.94
CA VAL A 3 8.22 -3.62 -5.20
C VAL A 3 7.59 -4.82 -5.91
N GLY A 4 6.35 -4.67 -6.36
CA GLY A 4 5.55 -5.72 -7.00
C GLY A 4 4.63 -6.51 -6.06
N ASP A 5 4.82 -6.43 -4.74
CA ASP A 5 3.92 -7.10 -3.79
C ASP A 5 2.48 -6.59 -3.95
N ILE A 6 1.52 -7.49 -4.00
CA ILE A 6 0.09 -7.17 -3.83
C ILE A 6 -0.19 -7.04 -2.34
N VAL A 7 -0.87 -5.96 -1.96
CA VAL A 7 -1.15 -5.63 -0.56
C VAL A 7 -2.60 -5.21 -0.35
N GLN A 8 -3.10 -5.43 0.87
CA GLN A 8 -4.36 -4.91 1.36
C GLN A 8 -4.09 -3.95 2.53
N ILE A 9 -4.68 -2.77 2.46
CA ILE A 9 -4.57 -1.74 3.51
C ILE A 9 -5.52 -2.08 4.65
N GLN A 10 -5.02 -2.18 5.88
CA GLN A 10 -5.82 -2.49 7.08
C GLN A 10 -5.91 -1.31 8.07
N ASP A 11 -5.35 -0.16 7.72
CA ASP A 11 -5.47 1.06 8.51
C ASP A 11 -6.94 1.49 8.67
N GLU A 12 -7.28 1.99 9.85
CA GLU A 12 -8.62 2.52 10.17
C GLU A 12 -8.85 3.90 9.55
N ASN A 13 -8.84 3.98 8.22
CA ASN A 13 -9.09 5.19 7.45
C ASN A 13 -9.86 4.89 6.15
N GLU A 14 -10.03 5.89 5.30
CA GLU A 14 -10.76 5.77 4.01
C GLU A 14 -10.14 4.79 2.99
N TRP A 15 -8.94 4.25 3.28
CA TRP A 15 -8.26 3.27 2.44
C TRP A 15 -8.42 1.83 2.95
N LYS A 16 -9.08 1.64 4.10
CA LYS A 16 -9.28 0.32 4.70
C LYS A 16 -9.93 -0.66 3.72
N GLY A 17 -9.34 -1.84 3.60
CA GLY A 17 -9.82 -2.92 2.74
C GLY A 17 -9.47 -2.77 1.25
N LEU A 18 -8.92 -1.62 0.82
CA LEU A 18 -8.48 -1.43 -0.56
C LEU A 18 -7.24 -2.27 -0.86
N TYR A 19 -7.15 -2.70 -2.11
CA TYR A 19 -6.03 -3.45 -2.64
C TYR A 19 -5.16 -2.55 -3.50
N GLY A 20 -3.86 -2.79 -3.44
CA GLY A 20 -2.89 -2.11 -4.28
C GLY A 20 -1.65 -2.93 -4.54
N VAL A 21 -0.78 -2.39 -5.38
CA VAL A 21 0.52 -2.95 -5.70
C VAL A 21 1.59 -1.98 -5.21
N VAL A 22 2.63 -2.48 -4.56
CA VAL A 22 3.78 -1.66 -4.18
C VAL A 22 4.52 -1.25 -5.45
N GLU A 23 4.42 0.01 -5.83
CA GLU A 23 5.00 0.55 -7.06
C GLU A 23 6.48 0.84 -6.89
N TYR A 24 6.86 1.48 -5.78
CA TYR A 24 8.26 1.71 -5.41
C TYR A 24 8.44 1.85 -3.89
N VAL A 25 9.69 1.66 -3.45
CA VAL A 25 10.09 1.85 -2.05
C VAL A 25 11.27 2.82 -2.00
N ALA A 26 11.12 3.90 -1.23
CA ALA A 26 12.16 4.91 -1.04
C ALA A 26 12.43 5.09 0.46
N VAL A 27 13.66 4.85 0.90
CA VAL A 27 14.10 5.06 2.30
C VAL A 27 13.19 4.34 3.33
N GLY A 28 12.73 3.13 2.99
CA GLY A 28 11.83 2.34 3.85
C GLY A 28 10.36 2.75 3.81
N ILE A 29 9.99 3.69 2.93
CA ILE A 29 8.61 4.12 2.68
C ILE A 29 8.12 3.46 1.40
N ALA A 30 7.05 2.67 1.50
CA ALA A 30 6.40 2.03 0.37
C ALA A 30 5.31 2.94 -0.20
N HIS A 31 5.29 3.09 -1.53
CA HIS A 31 4.24 3.81 -2.24
C HIS A 31 3.38 2.80 -3.00
N ILE A 32 2.11 2.74 -2.65
CA ILE A 32 1.18 1.70 -3.09
C ILE A 32 0.17 2.30 -4.04
N PHE A 33 0.18 1.83 -5.29
CA PHE A 33 -0.83 2.17 -6.28
C PHE A 33 -2.09 1.35 -6.02
N CYS A 34 -3.19 2.02 -5.66
CA CYS A 34 -4.47 1.37 -5.40
C CYS A 34 -5.40 1.49 -6.60
N VAL A 35 -5.79 0.36 -7.19
CA VAL A 35 -6.68 0.32 -8.38
C VAL A 35 -8.00 1.08 -8.17
N PRO A 36 -8.68 1.00 -7.01
CA PRO A 36 -9.95 1.71 -6.80
C PRO A 36 -9.82 3.24 -6.64
N LYS A 37 -8.62 3.75 -6.37
CA LYS A 37 -8.32 5.19 -6.25
C LYS A 37 -7.20 5.56 -7.24
N PRO A 38 -7.50 5.56 -8.56
CA PRO A 38 -6.50 5.87 -9.57
C PRO A 38 -5.94 7.28 -9.36
N CYS A 39 -4.68 7.48 -9.76
CA CYS A 39 -3.91 8.73 -9.60
C CYS A 39 -3.44 9.06 -8.18
N TYR A 40 -3.69 8.20 -7.19
CA TYR A 40 -3.18 8.38 -5.83
C TYR A 40 -2.30 7.21 -5.42
N LEU A 41 -1.25 7.51 -4.65
CA LEU A 41 -0.40 6.52 -4.00
C LEU A 41 -0.64 6.58 -2.50
N TYR A 42 -0.98 5.43 -1.93
CA TYR A 42 -1.02 5.29 -0.49
C TYR A 42 0.42 5.12 0.03
N VAL A 43 0.82 5.99 0.96
CA VAL A 43 2.17 6.03 1.51
C VAL A 43 2.19 5.23 2.80
N ALA A 44 2.91 4.11 2.80
CA ALA A 44 3.04 3.22 3.94
C ALA A 44 4.45 3.24 4.53
N THR A 45 4.53 3.42 5.84
CA THR A 45 5.73 3.20 6.65
C THR A 45 5.59 1.91 7.45
N LYS A 46 6.57 1.62 8.30
CA LYS A 46 6.52 0.50 9.26
C LYS A 46 5.38 0.61 10.27
N ASP A 47 4.78 1.79 10.44
CA ASP A 47 3.74 2.04 11.44
C ASP A 47 2.33 1.80 10.87
N ASN A 48 2.20 1.67 9.54
CA ASN A 48 0.93 1.35 8.89
C ASN A 48 0.66 -0.16 8.93
N ASN A 49 -0.61 -0.52 9.11
CA ASN A 49 -1.08 -1.90 9.10
C ASN A 49 -1.37 -2.34 7.66
N ILE A 50 -0.38 -2.97 7.02
CA ILE A 50 -0.48 -3.43 5.63
C ILE A 50 -0.27 -4.94 5.58
N ARG A 51 -1.22 -5.64 4.96
CA ARG A 51 -1.14 -7.09 4.74
C ARG A 51 -0.67 -7.39 3.33
N VAL A 52 0.45 -8.09 3.18
CA VAL A 52 0.91 -8.66 1.90
C VAL A 52 0.06 -9.90 1.59
N ILE A 53 -0.36 -10.07 0.33
CA ILE A 53 -1.34 -11.09 -0.10
C ILE A 53 -0.79 -12.08 -1.15
N GLU A 54 0.51 -11.98 -1.47
CA GLU A 54 1.27 -12.68 -2.54
C GLU A 54 1.27 -12.00 -3.91
#